data_AF-A0AA97CGS7-F1
#
_entry.id   AF-A0AA97CGS7-F1
#
_cell.length_a   1.000
_cell.length_b   1.000
_cell.length_c   1.000
_cell.angle_alpha   90.00
_cell.angle_beta   90.00
_cell.angle_gamma   90.00
#
_symmetry.space_group_name_H-M   'P 1'
#
loop_
_entity.id
_entity.type
_entity.pdbx_description
1 polymer ?
#
loop_
_entity_poly.entity_id
_entity_poly.type
_entity_poly.pdbx_seq_one_letter_code
_entity_poly.pdbx_strand_id
1 'polypeptide(L)' 'MLNIFIAAFALFLLAFLGMSLGYIIKRKSIQGSCGGLSSIGVEKVCDCPEPCDARKKRMAREEARKKLLNKNRII' A
#
# COMPACT_ATOMS: atom_id res chain seq x y z
N MET A 1 -37.14 9.46 -20.59
CA MET A 1 -36.82 8.94 -19.24
C MET A 1 -35.88 7.73 -19.31
N LEU A 2 -36.28 6.60 -19.91
CA LEU A 2 -35.46 5.37 -19.91
C LEU A 2 -34.10 5.50 -20.62
N ASN A 3 -34.04 6.18 -21.77
CA ASN A 3 -32.78 6.33 -22.53
C ASN A 3 -31.67 7.06 -21.76
N ILE A 4 -32.04 8.10 -21.00
CA ILE A 4 -31.08 8.84 -20.16
C ILE A 4 -30.59 7.95 -19.03
N PHE A 5 -31.47 7.12 -18.47
CA PHE A 5 -31.14 6.18 -17.41
C PHE A 5 -30.14 5.11 -17.89
N ILE A 6 -30.39 4.53 -19.07
CA ILE A 6 -29.49 3.54 -19.68
C ILE A 6 -28.15 4.17 -20.05
N ALA A 7 -28.16 5.38 -20.62
CA ALA A 7 -26.93 6.10 -20.97
C ALA A 7 -26.06 6.41 -19.74
N ALA A 8 -26.67 6.91 -18.67
CA ALA A 8 -25.96 7.18 -17.41
C ALA A 8 -25.39 5.89 -16.81
N PHE A 9 -26.19 4.82 -16.75
CA PHE A 9 -25.76 3.52 -16.22
C PHE A 9 -24.57 2.94 -16.97
N ALA A 10 -24.59 2.99 -18.32
CA ALA A 10 -23.49 2.54 -19.15
C ALA A 10 -22.21 3.36 -18.93
N LEU A 11 -22.33 4.68 -18.76
CA LEU A 11 -21.20 5.58 -18.50
C LEU A 11 -20.53 5.26 -17.16
N PHE A 12 -21.31 5.05 -16.11
CA PHE A 12 -20.79 4.63 -14.81
C PHE A 12 -20.09 3.26 -14.89
N LEU A 13 -20.70 2.29 -15.57
CA LEU A 13 -20.08 0.98 -15.78
C LEU A 13 -18.72 1.08 -16.46
N LEU A 14 -18.62 1.87 -17.54
CA LEU A 14 -17.35 2.11 -18.22
C LEU A 14 -16.32 2.78 -17.31
N ALA A 15 -16.72 3.76 -16.50
CA ALA A 15 -15.83 4.42 -15.54
C ALA A 15 -15.27 3.44 -14.49
N PHE A 16 -16.12 2.58 -13.91
CA PHE A 16 -15.69 1.56 -12.94
C PHE A 16 -14.76 0.53 -13.57
N LEU A 17 -15.06 0.07 -14.79
CA LEU A 17 -14.20 -0.86 -15.52
C LEU A 17 -12.84 -0.23 -15.82
N GLY A 18 -12.81 1.03 -16.27
CA GLY A 18 -11.58 1.77 -16.50
C GLY A 18 -10.74 1.95 -15.23
N MET A 19 -11.37 2.24 -14.10
CA MET A 19 -10.69 2.39 -12.81
C MET A 19 -10.13 1.05 -12.30
N SER A 20 -10.88 -0.05 -12.45
CA SER A 20 -10.44 -1.41 -12.12
C SER A 20 -9.24 -1.84 -12.95
N LEU A 21 -9.32 -1.67 -14.28
CA LEU A 21 -8.21 -1.95 -15.20
C LEU A 21 -6.98 -1.11 -14.86
N GLY A 22 -7.17 0.19 -14.57
CA GLY A 22 -6.09 1.07 -14.14
C GLY A 22 -5.41 0.62 -12.84
N TYR A 23 -6.17 0.09 -11.87
CA TYR A 23 -5.63 -0.45 -10.62
C TYR A 23 -4.81 -1.72 -10.83
N ILE A 24 -5.30 -2.63 -11.70
CA ILE A 24 -4.62 -3.88 -12.04
C ILE A 24 -3.30 -3.60 -12.79
N ILE A 25 -3.32 -2.69 -13.77
CA ILE A 25 -2.13 -2.36 -14.57
C ILE A 25 -1.07 -1.65 -13.72
N LYS A 26 -1.47 -0.71 -12.85
CA LYS A 26 -0.49 0.01 -12.03
C LYS A 26 0.16 -0.86 -10.96
N ARG A 27 -0.45 -1.97 -10.53
CA ARG A 27 -0.01 -2.85 -9.42
C ARG A 27 0.54 -2.11 -8.19
N LYS A 28 0.24 -0.82 -8.07
CA LYS A 28 0.54 -0.02 -6.91
C LYS A 28 -0.57 -0.34 -5.94
N SER A 29 -0.24 -1.16 -4.95
CA SER A 29 -1.00 -1.20 -3.69
C SER A 29 -1.36 0.24 -3.32
N ILE A 30 -2.60 0.48 -2.89
CA ILE A 30 -3.05 1.79 -2.40
C ILE A 30 -1.92 2.38 -1.58
N GLN A 31 -1.28 3.41 -2.13
CA GLN A 31 -0.11 4.02 -1.53
C GLN A 31 -0.63 4.72 -0.27
N GLY A 32 -0.55 4.01 0.87
CA GLY A 32 -0.76 4.61 2.18
C GLY A 32 0.30 5.69 2.43
N SER A 33 0.32 6.29 3.61
CA SER A 33 1.13 7.50 3.88
C SER A 33 2.63 7.41 3.57
N CYS A 34 3.20 6.20 3.38
CA CYS A 34 4.58 6.00 2.95
C CYS A 34 4.77 5.51 1.49
N GLY A 35 3.70 5.22 0.77
CA GLY A 35 3.77 4.57 -0.55
C GLY A 35 4.38 5.43 -1.66
N GLY A 36 4.41 6.75 -1.49
CA GLY A 36 5.03 7.70 -2.44
C GLY A 36 6.49 8.06 -2.16
N LEU A 37 7.03 7.71 -0.98
CA LEU A 37 8.40 8.08 -0.59
C LEU A 37 9.48 7.12 -1.13
N SER A 38 9.11 5.89 -1.49
CA SER A 38 10.03 4.92 -2.12
C SER A 38 10.48 5.36 -3.53
N SER A 39 9.72 6.20 -4.24
CA SER A 39 10.16 6.79 -5.52
C SER A 39 11.08 7.99 -5.37
N ILE A 40 11.25 8.53 -4.16
CA ILE A 40 12.08 9.72 -3.88
C ILE A 40 13.34 9.32 -3.09
N GLY A 41 13.59 8.01 -2.86
CA GLY A 41 14.77 7.53 -2.14
C GLY A 41 14.76 7.84 -0.63
N VAL A 42 13.63 8.32 -0.09
CA VAL A 42 13.46 8.71 1.31
C VAL A 42 12.93 7.52 2.12
N GLU A 43 13.57 6.36 1.99
CA GLU A 43 13.27 5.21 2.86
C GLU A 43 14.08 5.24 4.17
N LYS A 44 15.08 6.15 4.23
CA LYS A 44 15.96 6.35 5.39
C LYS A 44 15.70 7.64 6.19
N VAL A 45 14.89 8.57 5.71
CA VAL A 45 14.72 9.92 6.33
C VAL A 45 13.29 10.22 6.79
N CYS A 46 12.47 9.20 7.04
CA CYS A 46 11.31 9.40 7.91
C CYS A 46 11.80 9.47 9.37
N ASP A 47 12.50 10.54 9.72
CA ASP A 47 12.71 11.03 11.09
C ASP A 47 11.42 11.65 11.63
N CYS A 48 10.29 10.96 11.42
CA CYS A 48 9.04 11.35 12.05
C CYS A 48 9.11 10.95 13.52
N PRO A 49 8.87 11.88 14.47
CA PRO A 49 8.90 11.61 15.91
C PRO A 49 7.94 10.48 16.32
N GLU A 50 6.88 10.25 15.53
CA GLU A 50 6.07 9.05 15.60
C GLU A 50 6.20 8.21 14.31
N PRO A 51 6.83 7.01 14.37
CA PRO A 51 6.96 6.16 13.20
C PRO A 51 5.58 5.63 12.79
N CYS A 52 5.30 5.67 11.48
CA CYS A 52 4.08 5.15 10.89
C CYS A 52 3.86 3.65 11.21
N ASP A 53 2.59 3.22 11.21
CA ASP A 53 2.21 1.85 11.59
C ASP A 53 2.88 0.77 10.73
N ALA A 54 3.12 1.09 9.45
CA ALA A 54 3.85 0.20 8.54
C ALA A 54 5.32 -0.01 8.98
N ARG A 55 6.00 1.04 9.46
CA ARG A 55 7.39 0.96 9.96
C ARG A 55 7.43 0.27 11.32
N LYS A 56 6.49 0.57 12.24
CA LYS A 56 6.33 -0.14 13.51
C LYS A 56 6.18 -1.65 13.29
N LYS A 57 5.35 -2.05 12.33
CA LYS A 57 5.13 -3.47 11.99
C LYS A 57 6.37 -4.13 11.36
N ARG A 58 7.17 -3.40 10.56
CA ARG A 58 8.45 -3.91 10.04
C ARG A 58 9.50 -4.08 11.14
N MET A 59 9.69 -3.07 11.99
CA MET A 59 10.63 -3.15 13.12
C MET A 59 10.26 -4.28 14.08
N ALA A 60 8.98 -4.43 14.42
CA ALA A 60 8.51 -5.54 15.26
C ALA A 60 8.79 -6.92 14.64
N ARG A 61 8.67 -7.07 13.32
CA ARG A 61 9.02 -8.32 12.61
C ARG A 61 10.53 -8.57 12.64
N GLU A 62 11.34 -7.54 12.45
CA GLU A 62 12.80 -7.64 12.50
C GLU A 62 13.30 -7.99 13.90
N GLU A 63 12.74 -7.36 14.94
CA GLU A 63 13.04 -7.68 16.34
C GLU A 63 12.61 -9.10 16.70
N ALA A 64 11.43 -9.55 16.28
CA ALA A 64 10.98 -10.92 16.47
C ALA A 64 11.94 -11.91 15.80
N ARG A 65 12.37 -11.62 14.56
CA ARG A 65 13.35 -12.44 13.83
C ARG A 65 14.70 -12.50 14.54
N LYS A 66 15.20 -11.37 15.07
CA LYS A 66 16.45 -11.32 15.86
C LYS A 66 16.33 -12.11 17.16
N LYS A 67 15.21 -12.02 17.87
CA LYS A 67 14.96 -12.80 19.10
C LYS A 67 14.98 -14.30 18.82
N LEU A 68 14.38 -14.73 17.71
CA LEU A 68 14.42 -16.13 17.28
C LEU A 68 15.84 -16.57 16.91
N LEU A 69 16.58 -15.74 16.16
CA LEU A 69 17.98 -16.01 15.80
C LEU A 69 18.88 -16.12 17.03
N ASN A 70 18.71 -15.25 18.02
CA ASN A 70 19.46 -15.30 19.27
C ASN A 70 19.07 -16.49 20.14
N LYS A 71 17.79 -16.89 20.15
CA LYS A 71 17.32 -18.06 20.90
C LYS A 71 17.77 -19.38 20.28
N ASN A 72 17.85 -19.46 18.94
CA ASN A 72 18.39 -20.60 18.22
C ASN A 72 19.92 -20.54 18.06
N ARG A 73 20.58 -19.52 18.61
CA ARG A 73 22.04 -19.48 18.73
C ARG A 73 22.43 -20.37 19.91
N ILE A 74 22.36 -21.68 19.68
CA ILE A 74 22.84 -22.72 20.59
C ILE A 74 24.37 -22.58 20.63
N ILE A 75 24.91 -22.36 21.83
CA ILE A 75 26.32 -22.59 22.17
C ILE A 75 26.52 -24.09 22.24
#